data_AF-A0A1G6QM89-F1
#
_entry.id   AF-A0A1G6QM89-F1
#
_cell.length_a   1.000
_cell.length_b   1.000
_cell.length_c   1.000
_cell.angle_alpha   90.00
_cell.angle_beta   90.00
_cell.angle_gamma   90.00
#
_symmetry.space_group_name_H-M   'P 1'
#
loop_
_entity.id
_entity.type
_entity.pdbx_description
1 polymer ?
#
loop_
_entity_poly.entity_id
_entity_poly.type
_entity_poly.pdbx_seq_one_letter_code
_entity_poly.pdbx_strand_id
1 'polypeptide(L)'
;MLTELSGLGVSLKFTETLDELEMGVKEIKEVSAADRVTASDEATVVKRDEFRSEVPPVVQSDEPLVTLLEAYRVVELAVWRALERHGLGGNRKKPLQSAIRTLQSNTVADSSLLRLVDDLVSLRKQAVHELVPVDRNDAERYTWIAADIAEYLDGL
;
A
#
# COMPACT_ATOMS: atom_id res chain seq x y z
N MET A 1 -32.85 27.08 2.23
CA MET A 1 -33.08 25.63 2.07
C MET A 1 -32.22 25.18 0.91
N LEU A 2 -31.14 24.44 1.17
CA LEU A 2 -30.24 23.92 0.15
C LEU A 2 -30.65 22.49 -0.16
N THR A 3 -31.14 22.31 -1.38
CA THR A 3 -31.52 21.03 -1.98
C THR A 3 -30.28 20.36 -2.56
N GLU A 4 -30.26 19.04 -2.46
CA GLU A 4 -29.26 18.10 -3.00
C GLU A 4 -29.04 18.23 -4.53
N LEU A 5 -27.85 17.77 -4.96
CA LEU A 5 -27.35 17.32 -6.28
C LEU A 5 -25.86 17.72 -6.30
N SER A 6 -24.85 16.90 -6.56
CA SER A 6 -24.76 15.68 -7.37
C SER A 6 -23.38 15.04 -7.15
N GLY A 7 -23.36 13.79 -6.66
CA GLY A 7 -22.15 12.98 -6.44
C GLY A 7 -21.75 12.15 -7.66
N LEU A 8 -21.36 12.78 -8.77
CA LEU A 8 -21.06 12.07 -10.03
C LEU A 8 -19.95 12.73 -10.88
N GLY A 9 -18.94 13.34 -10.23
CA GLY A 9 -17.91 14.13 -10.94
C GLY A 9 -16.45 13.69 -10.77
N VAL A 10 -16.13 12.79 -9.84
CA VAL A 10 -14.71 12.52 -9.48
C VAL A 10 -14.19 11.18 -10.04
N SER A 11 -15.06 10.33 -10.58
CA SER A 11 -14.71 8.94 -10.96
C SER A 11 -14.21 8.75 -12.41
N LEU A 12 -14.21 9.77 -13.26
CA LEU A 12 -13.84 9.61 -14.69
C LEU A 12 -12.39 9.98 -15.03
N LYS A 13 -11.70 10.74 -14.18
CA LYS A 13 -10.32 11.19 -14.47
C LYS A 13 -9.21 10.21 -14.04
N PHE A 14 -9.57 9.11 -13.38
CA PHE A 14 -8.61 8.08 -12.96
C PHE A 14 -8.43 6.97 -14.00
N THR A 15 -9.34 6.82 -14.96
CA THR A 15 -9.25 5.77 -15.99
C THR A 15 -8.49 6.20 -17.25
N GLU A 16 -8.39 7.50 -17.56
CA GLU A 16 -7.60 7.98 -18.71
C GLU A 16 -6.08 7.98 -18.46
N THR A 17 -5.63 8.06 -17.20
CA THR A 17 -4.20 8.15 -16.87
C THR A 17 -3.48 6.79 -16.79
N LEU A 18 -4.22 5.67 -16.83
CA LEU A 18 -3.63 4.33 -16.85
C LEU A 18 -3.34 3.83 -18.28
N ASP A 19 -4.13 4.24 -19.28
CA ASP A 19 -3.89 3.88 -20.67
C ASP A 19 -2.66 4.61 -21.27
N GLU A 20 -2.36 5.84 -20.82
CA GLU A 20 -1.16 6.56 -21.27
C GLU A 20 0.15 5.97 -20.71
N LEU A 21 0.12 5.35 -19.53
CA LEU A 21 1.31 4.69 -18.96
C LEU A 21 1.60 3.32 -19.62
N GLU A 22 0.57 2.60 -20.06
CA GLU A 22 0.76 1.28 -20.70
C GLU A 22 1.30 1.41 -22.14
N MET A 23 1.06 2.55 -22.81
CA MET A 23 1.57 2.82 -24.15
C MET A 23 3.03 3.30 -24.17
N GLY A 24 3.52 3.91 -23.08
CA GLY A 24 4.90 4.43 -22.97
C GLY A 24 6.00 3.37 -22.77
N VAL A 25 5.65 2.11 -22.50
CA VAL A 25 6.64 1.05 -22.22
C VAL A 25 7.03 0.26 -23.48
N LYS A 26 6.34 0.44 -24.62
CA LYS A 26 6.67 -0.24 -25.88
C LYS A 26 7.67 0.48 -26.80
N GLU A 27 8.06 1.73 -26.50
CA GLU A 27 8.91 2.54 -27.38
C GLU A 27 10.39 2.65 -26.98
N ILE A 28 10.87 1.90 -25.98
CA ILE A 28 12.30 1.87 -25.61
C ILE A 28 12.96 0.59 -26.13
N LYS A 29 12.83 0.33 -27.43
CA LYS A 29 13.69 -0.61 -28.17
C LYS A 29 13.82 -0.13 -29.61
N GLU A 30 14.78 0.77 -29.84
CA GLU A 30 15.54 1.01 -31.07
C GLU A 30 15.84 2.50 -31.25
N VAL A 31 16.88 3.01 -30.59
CA VAL A 31 17.71 4.06 -31.20
C VAL A 31 19.16 3.78 -30.84
N SER A 32 19.80 2.92 -31.62
CA SER A 32 21.25 2.76 -31.67
C SER A 32 21.66 2.80 -33.13
N ALA A 33 22.06 3.97 -33.62
CA ALA A 33 23.18 4.21 -34.54
C ALA A 33 23.04 5.56 -35.27
N ALA A 34 24.11 6.37 -35.17
CA ALA A 34 24.45 7.55 -35.97
C ALA A 34 23.46 8.74 -35.84
N ASP A 35 23.84 10.02 -35.87
CA ASP A 35 24.95 10.68 -36.52
C ASP A 35 25.20 12.06 -35.85
N ARG A 36 26.31 12.67 -36.21
CA ARG A 36 26.94 13.89 -35.64
C ARG A 36 26.08 15.17 -35.71
N VAL A 37 26.40 16.17 -34.86
CA VAL A 37 26.89 17.55 -35.22
C VAL A 37 26.65 18.62 -34.11
N THR A 38 27.76 19.10 -33.56
CA THR A 38 28.17 20.44 -33.04
C THR A 38 27.24 21.42 -32.29
N ALA A 39 27.79 21.89 -31.15
CA ALA A 39 27.90 23.27 -30.63
C ALA A 39 26.64 24.07 -30.22
N SER A 40 26.55 24.42 -28.93
CA SER A 40 26.74 25.81 -28.47
C SER A 40 26.74 25.87 -26.93
N ASP A 41 27.81 26.45 -26.38
CA ASP A 41 27.87 27.01 -25.03
C ASP A 41 26.87 28.17 -24.92
N GLU A 42 26.06 28.19 -23.87
CA GLU A 42 25.68 29.42 -23.17
C GLU A 42 25.12 29.10 -21.79
N ALA A 43 25.94 29.37 -20.77
CA ALA A 43 25.54 29.34 -19.37
C ALA A 43 24.74 30.60 -19.04
N THR A 44 23.53 30.45 -18.49
CA THR A 44 22.94 31.48 -17.64
C THR A 44 22.46 30.85 -16.34
N VAL A 45 23.26 31.06 -15.30
CA VAL A 45 22.96 30.75 -13.90
C VAL A 45 21.84 31.69 -13.44
N VAL A 46 20.64 31.14 -13.23
CA VAL A 46 19.61 31.79 -12.41
C VAL A 46 19.69 31.17 -11.02
N LYS A 47 20.43 31.84 -10.12
CA LYS A 47 20.28 31.66 -8.68
C LYS A 47 18.94 32.24 -8.25
N ARG A 48 18.05 31.39 -7.73
CA ARG A 48 17.07 31.77 -6.70
C ARG A 48 16.99 30.67 -5.65
N ASP A 49 17.51 31.04 -4.51
CA ASP A 49 17.25 30.64 -3.14
C ASP A 49 16.28 29.49 -2.83
N GLU A 50 16.77 28.65 -1.93
CA GLU A 50 16.02 28.04 -0.83
C GLU A 50 14.86 27.12 -1.18
N PHE A 51 15.18 25.84 -1.40
CA PHE A 51 14.47 24.78 -0.67
C PHE A 51 15.51 23.79 -0.12
N ARG A 52 15.79 23.93 1.18
CA ARG A 52 16.26 22.81 1.98
C ARG A 52 15.20 21.71 1.90
N SER A 53 15.53 20.65 1.19
CA SER A 53 15.28 19.31 1.69
C SER A 53 16.32 18.41 1.06
N GLU A 54 17.51 18.38 1.68
CA GLU A 54 18.33 17.19 1.60
C GLU A 54 17.52 16.08 2.26
N VAL A 55 16.60 15.47 1.51
CA VAL A 55 16.13 14.14 1.83
C VAL A 55 17.36 13.27 1.63
N PRO A 56 17.96 12.70 2.68
CA PRO A 56 19.04 11.75 2.47
C PRO A 56 18.51 10.69 1.50
N PRO A 57 19.31 10.22 0.53
CA PRO A 57 18.87 9.15 -0.35
C PRO A 57 18.41 8.02 0.56
N VAL A 58 17.10 7.73 0.57
CA VAL A 58 16.60 6.56 1.25
C VAL A 58 17.16 5.43 0.43
N VAL A 59 18.29 4.89 0.88
CA VAL A 59 18.80 3.59 0.44
C VAL A 59 17.76 2.61 0.96
N GLN A 60 16.66 2.49 0.23
CA GLN A 60 15.63 1.49 0.44
C GLN A 60 16.27 0.16 0.07
N SER A 61 16.87 -0.47 1.07
CA SER A 61 16.93 -1.92 1.04
C SER A 61 15.48 -2.38 1.14
N ASP A 62 14.95 -2.92 0.04
CA ASP A 62 13.55 -3.33 -0.16
C ASP A 62 13.04 -4.40 0.84
N GLU A 63 13.79 -4.75 1.88
CA GLU A 63 13.45 -5.84 2.80
C GLU A 63 12.30 -5.50 3.78
N PRO A 64 12.36 -4.44 4.62
CA PRO A 64 11.41 -4.29 5.73
C PRO A 64 9.97 -4.00 5.29
N LEU A 65 9.81 -3.15 4.26
CA LEU A 65 8.48 -2.81 3.74
C LEU A 65 7.81 -4.04 3.11
N VAL A 66 8.55 -4.80 2.30
CA VAL A 66 8.02 -6.01 1.66
C VAL A 66 7.63 -7.04 2.72
N THR A 67 8.47 -7.28 3.73
CA THR A 67 8.16 -8.17 4.85
C THR A 67 6.90 -7.76 5.60
N LEU A 68 6.70 -6.46 5.85
CA LEU A 68 5.47 -5.96 6.48
C LEU A 68 4.23 -6.20 5.60
N LEU A 69 4.35 -5.97 4.29
CA LEU A 69 3.24 -6.18 3.35
C LEU A 69 2.87 -7.66 3.20
N GLU A 70 3.86 -8.56 3.26
CA GLU A 70 3.64 -10.01 3.31
C GLU A 70 2.92 -10.41 4.59
N ALA A 71 3.36 -9.92 5.75
CA ALA A 71 2.70 -10.16 7.03
C ALA A 71 1.23 -9.68 7.01
N TYR A 72 0.98 -8.48 6.49
CA TYR A 72 -0.38 -7.97 6.29
C TYR A 72 -1.21 -8.91 5.41
N ARG A 73 -0.65 -9.38 4.29
CA ARG A 73 -1.35 -10.27 3.35
C ARG A 73 -1.71 -11.61 3.97
N VAL A 74 -0.83 -12.17 4.81
CA VAL A 74 -1.09 -13.41 5.56
C VAL A 74 -2.29 -13.25 6.47
N VAL A 75 -2.33 -12.17 7.28
CA VAL A 75 -3.46 -11.87 8.17
C VAL A 75 -4.75 -11.67 7.38
N GLU A 76 -4.69 -10.90 6.30
CA GLU A 76 -5.85 -10.64 5.45
C GLU A 76 -6.45 -11.95 4.89
N LEU A 77 -5.62 -12.82 4.34
CA LEU A 77 -6.07 -14.12 3.82
C LEU A 77 -6.63 -15.02 4.93
N ALA A 78 -6.01 -15.07 6.10
CA ALA A 78 -6.49 -15.85 7.24
C ALA A 78 -7.87 -15.38 7.72
N VAL A 79 -8.07 -14.07 7.85
CA VAL A 79 -9.37 -13.49 8.23
C VAL A 79 -10.45 -13.84 7.21
N TRP A 80 -10.14 -13.74 5.92
CA TRP A 80 -11.11 -14.10 4.87
C TRP A 80 -11.46 -15.59 4.90
N ARG A 81 -10.47 -16.47 5.06
CA ARG A 81 -10.70 -17.91 5.22
C ARG A 81 -11.56 -18.21 6.43
N ALA A 82 -11.29 -17.58 7.58
CA ALA A 82 -12.11 -17.73 8.78
C ALA A 82 -13.56 -17.27 8.55
N LEU A 83 -13.77 -16.08 7.97
CA LEU A 83 -15.11 -15.59 7.63
C LEU A 83 -15.86 -16.54 6.69
N GLU A 84 -15.19 -17.10 5.69
CA GLU A 84 -15.78 -18.06 4.76
C GLU A 84 -16.20 -19.36 5.48
N ARG A 85 -15.36 -19.89 6.38
CA ARG A 85 -15.71 -21.08 7.18
C ARG A 85 -16.94 -20.88 8.06
N HIS A 86 -17.17 -19.66 8.55
CA HIS A 86 -18.38 -19.33 9.33
C HIS A 86 -19.57 -18.84 8.48
N GLY A 87 -19.49 -18.89 7.14
CA GLY A 87 -20.57 -18.43 6.27
C GLY A 87 -20.78 -16.91 6.22
N LEU A 88 -19.77 -16.14 6.62
CA LEU A 88 -19.78 -14.67 6.70
C LEU A 88 -19.06 -13.98 5.51
N GLY A 89 -18.61 -14.75 4.51
CA GLY A 89 -17.74 -14.32 3.40
C GLY A 89 -18.36 -13.43 2.30
N GLY A 90 -19.37 -12.60 2.62
CA GLY A 90 -20.19 -11.92 1.62
C GLY A 90 -19.56 -10.73 0.87
N ASN A 91 -18.50 -10.11 1.39
CA ASN A 91 -17.87 -8.95 0.73
C ASN A 91 -16.37 -8.85 0.98
N ARG A 92 -15.56 -9.42 0.08
CA ARG A 92 -14.07 -9.35 0.11
C ARG A 92 -13.49 -7.94 -0.07
N LYS A 93 -14.29 -6.94 -0.45
CA LYS A 93 -13.85 -5.53 -0.55
C LYS A 93 -13.92 -4.77 0.78
N LYS A 94 -14.43 -5.41 1.83
CA LYS A 94 -14.56 -4.80 3.15
C LYS A 94 -13.18 -4.57 3.78
N PRO A 95 -12.93 -3.45 4.49
CA PRO A 95 -11.67 -3.21 5.18
C PRO A 95 -11.38 -4.31 6.20
N LEU A 96 -10.10 -4.70 6.35
CA LEU A 96 -9.66 -5.78 7.23
C LEU A 96 -10.16 -5.61 8.68
N GLN A 97 -10.09 -4.40 9.23
CA GLN A 97 -10.61 -4.09 10.58
C GLN A 97 -12.10 -4.42 10.72
N SER A 98 -12.88 -4.13 9.68
CA SER A 98 -14.32 -4.36 9.68
C SER A 98 -14.63 -5.85 9.46
N ALA A 99 -13.78 -6.59 8.73
CA ALA A 99 -13.85 -8.04 8.59
C ALA A 99 -13.63 -8.74 9.96
N ILE A 100 -12.62 -8.31 10.72
CA ILE A 100 -12.34 -8.85 12.06
C ILE A 100 -13.45 -8.55 13.06
N ARG A 101 -14.00 -7.33 13.08
CA ARG A 101 -15.15 -7.02 13.94
C ARG A 101 -16.35 -7.91 13.65
N THR A 102 -16.59 -8.23 12.39
CA THR A 102 -17.64 -9.20 12.02
C THR A 102 -17.31 -10.58 12.54
N LEU A 103 -16.07 -11.04 12.42
CA LEU A 103 -15.66 -12.32 12.98
C LEU A 103 -15.87 -12.36 14.50
N GLN A 104 -15.38 -11.36 15.24
CA GLN A 104 -15.55 -11.25 16.70
C GLN A 104 -17.01 -11.19 17.15
N SER A 105 -17.89 -10.54 16.38
CA SER A 105 -19.30 -10.43 16.74
C SER A 105 -20.08 -11.74 16.53
N ASN A 106 -19.53 -12.70 15.77
CA ASN A 106 -20.20 -13.94 15.40
C ASN A 106 -19.46 -15.20 15.90
N THR A 107 -18.32 -15.04 16.59
CA THR A 107 -17.47 -16.15 17.05
C THR A 107 -16.91 -15.85 18.44
N VAL A 108 -16.18 -16.81 19.02
CA VAL A 108 -15.44 -16.64 20.28
C VAL A 108 -14.03 -16.05 20.09
N ALA A 109 -13.80 -15.34 18.96
CA ALA A 109 -12.51 -14.74 18.67
C ALA A 109 -12.08 -13.73 19.76
N ASP A 110 -10.81 -13.81 20.17
CA ASP A 110 -10.27 -12.97 21.24
C ASP A 110 -10.36 -11.49 20.86
N SER A 111 -10.78 -10.67 21.83
CA SER A 111 -10.74 -9.22 21.78
C SER A 111 -9.36 -8.65 21.45
N SER A 112 -8.27 -9.32 21.87
CA SER A 112 -6.89 -8.89 21.64
C SER A 112 -6.50 -8.90 20.15
N LEU A 113 -7.15 -9.76 19.35
CA LEU A 113 -6.91 -9.87 17.91
C LEU A 113 -7.17 -8.56 17.18
N LEU A 114 -8.24 -7.84 17.53
CA LEU A 114 -8.58 -6.58 16.89
C LEU A 114 -7.48 -5.55 17.09
N ARG A 115 -6.89 -5.50 18.29
CA ARG A 115 -5.80 -4.57 18.60
C ARG A 115 -4.56 -4.87 17.76
N LEU A 116 -4.15 -6.14 17.70
CA LEU A 116 -2.96 -6.54 16.93
C LEU A 116 -3.12 -6.22 15.44
N VAL A 117 -4.31 -6.44 14.88
CA VAL A 117 -4.55 -6.13 13.48
C VAL A 117 -4.73 -4.62 13.24
N ASP A 118 -5.31 -3.88 14.18
CA ASP A 118 -5.36 -2.42 14.09
C ASP A 118 -3.95 -1.82 14.07
N ASP A 119 -3.04 -2.32 14.92
CA ASP A 119 -1.65 -1.86 14.95
C ASP A 119 -0.94 -2.19 13.61
N LEU A 120 -1.14 -3.38 13.04
CA LEU A 120 -0.61 -3.78 11.73
C LEU A 120 -1.17 -2.95 10.56
N VAL A 121 -2.49 -2.70 10.56
CA VAL A 121 -3.16 -1.86 9.55
C VAL A 121 -2.62 -0.42 9.62
N SER A 122 -2.43 0.10 10.83
CA SER A 122 -1.86 1.43 11.08
C SER A 122 -0.44 1.53 10.52
N LEU A 123 0.41 0.55 10.82
CA LEU A 123 1.80 0.53 10.34
C LEU A 123 1.86 0.44 8.80
N ARG A 124 1.04 -0.42 8.18
CA ARG A 124 0.92 -0.47 6.71
C ARG A 124 0.48 0.87 6.13
N LYS A 125 -0.49 1.55 6.76
CA LYS A 125 -1.00 2.83 6.28
C LYS A 125 0.11 3.89 6.29
N GLN A 126 0.86 3.98 7.40
CA GLN A 126 2.00 4.89 7.53
C GLN A 126 3.05 4.61 6.45
N ALA A 127 3.36 3.33 6.24
CA ALA A 127 4.38 2.93 5.28
C ALA A 127 3.99 3.19 3.82
N VAL A 128 2.76 2.82 3.42
CA VAL A 128 2.30 2.86 2.03
C VAL A 128 1.79 4.24 1.61
N HIS A 129 1.07 4.94 2.51
CA HIS A 129 0.38 6.18 2.17
C HIS A 129 1.08 7.43 2.69
N GLU A 130 1.79 7.31 3.82
CA GLU A 130 2.48 8.43 4.46
C GLU A 130 4.01 8.38 4.22
N LEU A 131 4.49 7.36 3.49
CA LEU A 131 5.89 7.15 3.11
C LEU A 131 6.84 7.09 4.31
N VAL A 132 6.33 6.65 5.47
CA VAL A 132 7.14 6.47 6.69
C VAL A 132 7.98 5.20 6.55
N PRO A 133 9.31 5.26 6.73
CA PRO A 133 10.15 4.07 6.70
C PRO A 133 9.73 3.04 7.75
N VAL A 134 9.68 1.76 7.37
CA VAL A 134 9.38 0.65 8.29
C VAL A 134 10.67 0.19 8.96
N ASP A 135 10.67 0.13 10.28
CA ASP A 135 11.78 -0.44 11.04
C ASP A 135 11.87 -1.96 10.82
N ARG A 136 13.10 -2.49 10.70
CA ARG A 136 13.31 -3.94 10.50
C ARG A 136 12.74 -4.76 11.66
N ASN A 137 12.87 -4.31 12.91
CA ASN A 137 12.35 -5.05 14.06
C ASN A 137 10.83 -5.08 14.06
N ASP A 138 10.17 -3.99 13.64
CA ASP A 138 8.72 -3.97 13.50
C ASP A 138 8.27 -4.93 12.38
N ALA A 139 8.95 -4.93 11.23
CA ALA A 139 8.64 -5.85 10.14
C ALA A 139 8.77 -7.32 10.60
N GLU A 140 9.89 -7.69 11.21
CA GLU A 140 10.12 -9.05 11.72
C GLU A 140 9.10 -9.42 12.81
N ARG A 141 8.82 -8.51 13.74
CA ARG A 141 7.83 -8.72 14.81
C ARG A 141 6.45 -9.01 14.22
N TYR A 142 6.02 -8.25 13.22
CA TYR A 142 4.72 -8.47 12.59
C TYR A 142 4.68 -9.72 11.73
N THR A 143 5.81 -10.23 11.23
CA THR A 143 5.86 -11.56 10.60
C THR A 143 5.46 -12.66 11.58
N TRP A 144 6.03 -12.66 12.79
CA TRP A 144 5.68 -13.63 13.83
C TRP A 144 4.22 -13.48 14.29
N ILE A 145 3.80 -12.25 14.56
CA ILE A 145 2.40 -11.96 14.95
C ILE A 145 1.42 -12.40 13.86
N ALA A 146 1.75 -12.18 12.58
CA ALA A 146 0.89 -12.59 11.47
C ALA A 146 0.75 -14.11 11.37
N ALA A 147 1.84 -14.86 11.60
CA ALA A 147 1.80 -16.31 11.65
C ALA A 147 0.91 -16.82 12.81
N ASP A 148 1.11 -16.28 14.02
CA ASP A 148 0.32 -16.64 15.21
C ASP A 148 -1.18 -16.34 15.00
N ILE A 149 -1.49 -15.17 14.42
CA ILE A 149 -2.87 -14.79 14.08
C ILE A 149 -3.45 -15.76 13.04
N ALA A 150 -2.69 -16.12 12.01
CA ALA A 150 -3.17 -17.03 10.97
C ALA A 150 -3.46 -18.43 11.53
N GLU A 151 -2.57 -18.97 12.37
CA GLU A 151 -2.76 -20.26 13.04
C GLU A 151 -3.98 -20.23 13.97
N TYR A 152 -4.10 -19.19 14.79
CA TYR A 152 -5.26 -18.98 15.66
C TYR A 152 -6.57 -18.94 14.86
N LEU A 153 -6.59 -18.18 13.76
CA LEU A 153 -7.76 -18.03 12.91
C LEU A 153 -8.09 -19.28 12.11
N ASP A 154 -7.11 -20.12 11.76
CA ASP A 154 -7.36 -21.40 11.09
C ASP A 154 -7.97 -22.43 12.06
N GLY A 155 -7.67 -22.32 13.37
CA GLY A 155 -8.24 -23.15 14.44
C GLY A 155 -9.62 -22.72 14.98
N LEU A 156 -10.08 -21.51 14.64
CA LEU A 156 -11.39 -20.96 15.03
C LEU A 156 -12.56 -21.68 14.36
#